data_AF-A0A8M2BHJ3-F1
#
_entry.id   AF-A0A8M2BHJ3-F1
#
_cell.length_a   1.000
_cell.length_b   1.000
_cell.length_c   1.000
_cell.angle_alpha   90.00
_cell.angle_beta   90.00
_cell.angle_gamma   90.00
#
_symmetry.space_group_name_H-M   'P 1'
#
loop_
_entity.id
_entity.type
_entity.pdbx_description
1 polymer ?
#
loop_
_entity_poly.entity_id
_entity_poly.type
_entity_poly.pdbx_seq_one_letter_code
_entity_poly.pdbx_strand_id
1 'polypeptide(L)'
;MALFVLLFLFCHVFNLQVSSAPVSNVFKHLQTASKFWHISDLHLDPTYHVTEDHTKVCFSSKGVPALDPGVFGDFLCDSPYQLILSAFSYMKQVDLQPEFIIWTGDSPPHVPKEELSTDVVINVIANMTRTIQQFFPQIPVYPALGNHDYWPQDQFPTSENAIYDAVAKLWSPWLNPAAVATLQKGGFYSLVIKPGLRLLSLNTNLYYSPNEVTVNMSDPAGQFQWLQETLELSRQSMEKVYVIAHVPIGYLPFAKNTTAMRENYNEQLVKIFRNYSEVVEGQFYGHTHRDSIMVLLDQQGKPVNSIFVTPAVTPIKSQIEPFSNNPGVRAYLYQPDSYTLLDIWQFYLNLTEANLEQRSGWKLEYIMTEAFGIDDIQPGSLQELALRFEKPQSKAFDKYFSNFMVSYNISARCEGDCKTVQVCAVHYLDRESYSQCIDKRQKD
;
A
#
# COMPACT_ATOMS: atom_id res chain seq x y z
N MET A 1 26.24 31.20 -63.32
CA MET A 1 26.47 31.03 -61.87
C MET A 1 25.07 30.99 -61.23
N ALA A 2 24.36 29.85 -61.28
CA ALA A 2 24.32 28.75 -60.29
C ALA A 2 23.70 29.22 -58.94
N LEU A 3 22.37 29.16 -58.71
CA LEU A 3 21.48 28.04 -58.30
C LEU A 3 21.84 27.36 -56.96
N PHE A 4 21.03 27.56 -55.91
CA PHE A 4 20.83 26.69 -54.72
C PHE A 4 19.53 27.16 -54.01
N VAL A 5 18.35 26.56 -54.26
CA VAL A 5 17.74 25.33 -53.68
C VAL A 5 17.19 25.51 -52.26
N LEU A 6 15.86 25.43 -52.16
CA LEU A 6 15.02 25.25 -50.97
C LEU A 6 15.36 23.97 -50.19
N LEU A 7 15.23 23.98 -48.86
CA LEU A 7 14.94 22.78 -48.06
C LEU A 7 14.08 23.10 -46.83
N PHE A 8 12.92 22.43 -46.79
CA PHE A 8 11.95 22.35 -45.72
C PHE A 8 12.53 21.63 -44.48
N LEU A 9 12.14 22.08 -43.28
CA LEU A 9 12.27 21.32 -42.03
C LEU A 9 10.88 21.17 -41.41
N PHE A 10 10.30 19.98 -41.59
CA PHE A 10 9.14 19.49 -40.83
C PHE A 10 9.66 18.94 -39.49
N CYS A 11 9.19 19.50 -38.38
CA CYS A 11 9.37 18.90 -37.05
C CYS A 11 8.42 17.69 -36.91
N HIS A 12 8.99 16.49 -36.93
CA HIS A 12 8.29 15.28 -36.49
C HIS A 12 8.21 15.24 -34.96
N VAL A 13 6.98 15.23 -34.44
CA VAL A 13 6.67 14.83 -33.07
C VAL A 13 6.91 13.32 -32.96
N PHE A 14 7.96 12.93 -32.24
CA PHE A 14 8.22 11.54 -31.88
C PHE A 14 7.19 11.08 -30.82
N ASN A 15 6.22 10.28 -31.25
CA ASN A 15 5.45 9.43 -30.33
C ASN A 15 6.37 8.28 -29.89
N LEU A 16 6.86 8.32 -28.65
CA LEU A 16 7.48 7.17 -28.00
C LEU A 16 6.40 6.12 -27.73
N GLN A 17 6.35 5.10 -28.58
CA GLN A 17 5.68 3.85 -28.23
C GLN A 17 6.44 3.23 -27.05
N VAL A 18 5.81 3.23 -25.88
CA VAL A 18 6.20 2.38 -24.76
C VAL A 18 5.98 0.94 -25.21
N SER A 19 7.05 0.26 -25.63
CA SER A 19 7.01 -1.19 -25.84
C SER A 19 6.82 -1.84 -24.48
N SER A 20 5.62 -2.34 -24.23
CA SER A 20 5.40 -3.32 -23.17
C SER A 20 6.28 -4.53 -23.48
N ALA A 21 7.05 -4.99 -22.48
CA ALA A 21 7.76 -6.26 -22.60
C ALA A 21 6.73 -7.35 -22.99
N PRO A 22 7.07 -8.28 -23.90
CA PRO A 22 6.14 -9.31 -24.32
C PRO A 22 5.76 -10.18 -23.12
N VAL A 23 4.56 -9.98 -22.59
CA VAL A 23 3.96 -10.85 -21.58
C VAL A 23 3.93 -12.27 -22.15
N SER A 24 4.42 -13.25 -21.38
CA SER A 24 4.43 -14.64 -21.84
C SER A 24 3.02 -15.05 -22.29
N ASN A 25 2.93 -15.86 -23.37
CA ASN A 25 1.64 -16.28 -23.94
C ASN A 25 0.68 -16.91 -22.90
N VAL A 26 1.22 -17.42 -21.80
CA VAL A 26 0.46 -18.03 -20.70
C VAL A 26 -0.51 -17.02 -20.07
N PHE A 27 -0.15 -15.74 -19.99
CA PHE A 27 -0.92 -14.71 -19.29
C PHE A 27 -1.73 -13.78 -20.19
N LYS A 28 -1.82 -14.06 -21.49
CA LYS A 28 -2.69 -13.27 -22.39
C LYS A 28 -4.15 -13.26 -21.93
N HIS A 29 -4.62 -14.33 -21.29
CA HIS A 29 -5.99 -14.40 -20.75
C HIS A 29 -6.23 -13.43 -19.59
N LEU A 30 -5.18 -13.02 -18.86
CA LEU A 30 -5.27 -12.05 -17.78
C LEU A 30 -5.45 -10.61 -18.29
N GLN A 31 -5.14 -10.34 -19.56
CA GLN A 31 -5.31 -8.99 -20.13
C GLN A 31 -6.77 -8.53 -20.09
N THR A 32 -7.72 -9.46 -20.21
CA THR A 32 -9.17 -9.20 -20.17
C THR A 32 -9.77 -9.23 -18.76
N ALA A 33 -8.99 -9.58 -17.73
CA ALA A 33 -9.47 -9.58 -16.35
C ALA A 33 -9.79 -8.16 -15.86
N SER A 34 -10.73 -8.05 -14.93
CA SER A 34 -11.01 -6.78 -14.23
C SER A 34 -9.81 -6.38 -13.38
N LYS A 35 -9.60 -5.06 -13.24
CA LYS A 35 -8.43 -4.50 -12.57
C LYS A 35 -8.80 -3.38 -11.62
N PHE A 36 -8.01 -3.18 -10.58
CA PHE A 36 -8.05 -1.99 -9.74
C PHE A 36 -6.64 -1.59 -9.32
N TRP A 37 -6.43 -0.29 -9.06
CA TRP A 37 -5.17 0.20 -8.50
C TRP A 37 -5.21 0.22 -6.97
N HIS A 38 -4.05 0.03 -6.35
CA HIS A 38 -3.78 0.27 -4.95
C HIS A 38 -2.60 1.22 -4.83
N ILE A 39 -2.86 2.38 -4.24
CA ILE A 39 -1.86 3.38 -3.88
C ILE A 39 -1.89 3.61 -2.37
N SER A 40 -0.75 3.90 -1.78
CA SER A 40 -0.64 4.15 -0.34
C SER A 40 0.60 4.98 -0.05
N ASP A 41 0.61 5.63 1.12
CA ASP A 41 1.81 6.25 1.70
C ASP A 41 2.46 7.22 0.70
N LEU A 42 1.67 8.22 0.29
CA LEU A 42 2.10 9.23 -0.65
C LEU A 42 3.11 10.18 0.01
N HIS A 43 2.86 10.53 1.27
CA HIS A 43 3.64 11.46 2.09
C HIS A 43 4.21 12.63 1.28
N LEU A 44 3.36 13.58 0.91
CA LEU A 44 3.79 14.80 0.27
C LEU A 44 4.63 15.61 1.27
N ASP A 45 5.87 15.93 0.92
CA ASP A 45 6.67 16.98 1.57
C ASP A 45 6.56 18.28 0.76
N PRO A 46 5.75 19.27 1.19
CA PRO A 46 5.61 20.54 0.48
C PRO A 46 6.88 21.40 0.54
N THR A 47 7.84 21.06 1.41
CA THR A 47 9.09 21.82 1.60
C THR A 47 10.20 21.36 0.67
N TYR A 48 10.01 20.24 -0.04
CA TYR A 48 11.04 19.65 -0.88
C TYR A 48 11.53 20.63 -1.96
N HIS A 49 12.83 20.95 -1.94
CA HIS A 49 13.51 21.68 -3.00
C HIS A 49 15.00 21.31 -3.04
N VAL A 50 15.57 21.23 -4.24
CA VAL A 50 17.01 20.96 -4.41
C VAL A 50 17.80 22.24 -4.09
N THR A 51 18.79 22.13 -3.19
CA THR A 51 19.62 23.25 -2.73
C THR A 51 21.01 22.73 -2.33
N GLU A 52 22.02 23.61 -2.34
CA GLU A 52 23.40 23.26 -1.95
C GLU A 52 23.49 22.86 -0.47
N ASP A 53 22.62 23.41 0.38
CA ASP A 53 22.52 23.03 1.78
C ASP A 53 21.61 21.81 1.92
N HIS A 54 22.20 20.61 1.80
CA HIS A 54 21.47 19.34 1.83
C HIS A 54 20.65 19.12 3.13
N THR A 55 20.90 19.88 4.21
CA THR A 55 20.08 19.84 5.45
C THR A 55 18.73 20.54 5.32
N LYS A 56 18.56 21.36 4.27
CA LYS A 56 17.37 22.16 3.99
C LYS A 56 16.57 21.66 2.79
N VAL A 57 16.97 20.54 2.19
CA VAL A 57 16.29 19.98 1.02
C VAL A 57 14.83 19.65 1.34
N CYS A 58 14.58 19.06 2.50
CA CYS A 58 13.25 18.61 2.91
C CYS A 58 13.16 18.57 4.44
N PHE A 59 12.04 19.02 5.02
CA PHE A 59 11.84 19.02 6.47
C PHE A 59 11.68 17.60 7.01
N SER A 60 11.19 16.66 6.19
CA SER A 60 11.09 15.23 6.52
C SER A 60 12.42 14.57 6.86
N SER A 61 13.56 15.10 6.37
CA SER A 61 14.91 14.66 6.78
C SER A 61 15.26 15.04 8.21
N LYS A 62 14.51 15.96 8.84
CA LYS A 62 14.73 16.44 10.22
C LYS A 62 16.14 17.01 10.43
N GLY A 63 16.66 17.71 9.41
CA GLY A 63 17.98 18.35 9.42
C GLY A 63 19.14 17.42 9.08
N VAL A 64 18.86 16.14 8.77
CA VAL A 64 19.84 15.24 8.19
C VAL A 64 20.14 15.69 6.76
N PRO A 65 21.42 15.81 6.36
CA PRO A 65 21.75 16.09 4.97
C PRO A 65 21.19 15.00 4.04
N ALA A 66 20.33 15.39 3.09
CA ALA A 66 19.91 14.53 1.98
C ALA A 66 21.16 13.99 1.24
N LEU A 67 21.09 12.75 0.74
CA LEU A 67 22.28 12.07 0.21
C LEU A 67 22.60 12.54 -1.20
N ASP A 68 21.65 12.42 -2.11
CA ASP A 68 21.78 12.76 -3.52
C ASP A 68 20.42 13.26 -4.06
N PRO A 69 19.98 14.44 -3.61
CA PRO A 69 18.64 14.94 -3.91
C PRO A 69 18.48 15.29 -5.38
N GLY A 70 17.37 14.84 -5.97
CA GLY A 70 17.02 15.15 -7.35
C GLY A 70 15.54 15.52 -7.51
N VAL A 71 15.12 15.74 -8.76
CA VAL A 71 13.77 16.22 -9.08
C VAL A 71 12.65 15.31 -8.55
N PHE A 72 12.92 14.00 -8.42
CA PHE A 72 11.94 13.02 -7.98
C PHE A 72 12.08 12.60 -6.51
N GLY A 73 12.99 13.20 -5.74
CA GLY A 73 13.13 12.94 -4.31
C GLY A 73 14.53 12.53 -3.88
N ASP A 74 14.65 12.11 -2.63
CA ASP A 74 15.84 11.54 -2.01
C ASP A 74 15.39 10.46 -1.02
N PHE A 75 16.20 9.43 -0.76
CA PHE A 75 15.82 8.36 0.18
C PHE A 75 15.72 8.82 1.63
N LEU A 76 16.17 10.03 1.98
CA LEU A 76 15.98 10.63 3.32
C LEU A 76 14.86 11.67 3.36
N CYS A 77 14.14 11.84 2.26
CA CYS A 77 13.03 12.76 2.13
C CYS A 77 11.73 12.02 1.83
N ASP A 78 10.64 12.62 2.29
CA ASP A 78 9.32 12.33 1.76
C ASP A 78 9.13 12.85 0.34
N SER A 79 8.03 12.47 -0.30
CA SER A 79 7.79 12.68 -1.72
C SER A 79 7.72 14.17 -2.07
N PRO A 80 8.53 14.69 -3.01
CA PRO A 80 8.18 15.92 -3.70
C PRO A 80 6.88 15.73 -4.47
N TYR A 81 6.11 16.80 -4.66
CA TYR A 81 4.88 16.75 -5.45
C TYR A 81 5.11 16.20 -6.87
N GLN A 82 6.28 16.47 -7.45
CA GLN A 82 6.68 15.96 -8.77
C GLN A 82 6.75 14.42 -8.82
N LEU A 83 7.16 13.76 -7.74
CA LEU A 83 7.16 12.29 -7.65
C LEU A 83 5.73 11.74 -7.71
N ILE A 84 4.84 12.30 -6.89
CA ILE A 84 3.41 11.91 -6.82
C ILE A 84 2.73 12.13 -8.19
N LEU A 85 2.96 13.30 -8.82
CA LEU A 85 2.46 13.58 -10.17
C LEU A 85 2.98 12.58 -11.19
N SER A 86 4.25 12.17 -11.09
CA SER A 86 4.82 11.19 -12.01
C SER A 86 4.18 9.81 -11.87
N ALA A 87 3.85 9.39 -10.64
CA ALA A 87 3.15 8.12 -10.37
C ALA A 87 1.75 8.13 -11.00
N PHE A 88 0.96 9.17 -10.76
CA PHE A 88 -0.39 9.27 -11.34
C PHE A 88 -0.38 9.45 -12.86
N SER A 89 0.60 10.18 -13.39
CA SER A 89 0.81 10.29 -14.84
C SER A 89 1.10 8.93 -15.45
N TYR A 90 1.98 8.13 -14.83
CA TYR A 90 2.27 6.78 -15.29
C TYR A 90 1.06 5.86 -15.23
N MET A 91 0.34 5.82 -14.09
CA MET A 91 -0.89 5.05 -13.92
C MET A 91 -1.95 5.38 -14.99
N LYS A 92 -2.05 6.65 -15.40
CA LYS A 92 -2.92 7.09 -16.49
C LYS A 92 -2.41 6.68 -17.86
N GLN A 93 -1.10 6.73 -18.10
CA GLN A 93 -0.48 6.39 -19.40
C GLN A 93 -0.48 4.89 -19.68
N VAL A 94 -0.25 4.05 -18.67
CA VAL A 94 -0.31 2.59 -18.82
C VAL A 94 -1.73 2.10 -19.13
N ASP A 95 -2.74 2.89 -18.75
CA ASP A 95 -4.16 2.69 -19.05
C ASP A 95 -4.62 1.24 -18.93
N LEU A 96 -4.46 0.69 -17.72
CA LEU A 96 -4.94 -0.66 -17.40
C LEU A 96 -6.47 -0.77 -17.41
N GLN A 97 -7.20 0.32 -17.66
CA GLN A 97 -8.66 0.43 -17.53
C GLN A 97 -9.16 -0.11 -16.17
N PRO A 98 -8.66 0.44 -15.05
CA PRO A 98 -9.08 0.03 -13.71
C PRO A 98 -10.55 0.39 -13.48
N GLU A 99 -11.29 -0.49 -12.82
CA GLU A 99 -12.70 -0.24 -12.45
C GLU A 99 -12.83 0.63 -11.20
N PHE A 100 -11.81 0.65 -10.35
CA PHE A 100 -11.71 1.52 -9.17
C PHE A 100 -10.25 1.66 -8.70
N ILE A 101 -10.01 2.56 -7.74
CA ILE A 101 -8.73 2.73 -7.04
C ILE A 101 -8.98 2.59 -5.53
N ILE A 102 -8.13 1.86 -4.83
CA ILE A 102 -8.05 1.90 -3.37
C ILE A 102 -6.86 2.78 -2.97
N TRP A 103 -7.07 3.65 -1.97
CA TRP A 103 -6.06 4.57 -1.47
C TRP A 103 -5.93 4.45 0.05
N THR A 104 -4.93 3.72 0.53
CA THR A 104 -4.82 3.39 1.96
C THR A 104 -4.05 4.42 2.79
N GLY A 105 -4.26 5.71 2.49
CA GLY A 105 -3.90 6.81 3.38
C GLY A 105 -2.44 7.27 3.34
N ASP A 106 -2.09 8.04 4.36
CA ASP A 106 -0.80 8.67 4.64
C ASP A 106 -0.36 9.69 3.61
N SER A 107 -0.92 10.89 3.75
CA SER A 107 -0.69 12.05 2.88
C SER A 107 0.33 13.05 3.44
N PRO A 108 0.29 13.44 4.73
CA PRO A 108 1.25 14.40 5.31
C PRO A 108 2.66 13.83 5.47
N PRO A 109 3.71 14.67 5.55
CA PRO A 109 5.08 14.21 5.67
C PRO A 109 5.46 13.83 7.11
N HIS A 110 6.58 13.12 7.27
CA HIS A 110 7.21 12.73 8.52
C HIS A 110 8.01 13.88 9.14
N VAL A 111 7.33 14.92 9.60
CA VAL A 111 7.95 16.07 10.30
C VAL A 111 7.60 16.07 11.79
N PRO A 112 8.35 16.77 12.65
CA PRO A 112 7.94 16.99 14.04
C PRO A 112 6.52 17.57 14.11
N LYS A 113 5.74 17.19 15.14
CA LYS A 113 4.33 17.59 15.27
C LYS A 113 4.14 19.12 15.29
N GLU A 114 5.17 19.86 15.71
CA GLU A 114 5.20 21.32 15.79
C GLU A 114 5.25 21.99 14.40
N GLU A 115 5.68 21.26 13.36
CA GLU A 115 5.72 21.72 11.96
C GLU A 115 4.38 21.49 11.23
N LEU A 116 3.42 20.83 11.88
CA LEU A 116 2.08 20.55 11.35
C LEU A 116 0.99 21.17 12.24
N SER A 117 -0.23 21.16 11.71
CA SER A 117 -1.46 21.49 12.43
C SER A 117 -2.63 20.73 11.80
N THR A 118 -3.79 20.71 12.46
CA THR A 118 -5.04 20.17 11.88
C THR A 118 -5.32 20.75 10.50
N ASP A 119 -5.19 22.07 10.32
CA ASP A 119 -5.46 22.73 9.03
C ASP A 119 -4.45 22.33 7.95
N VAL A 120 -3.17 22.19 8.30
CA VAL A 120 -2.13 21.75 7.35
C VAL A 120 -2.39 20.31 6.91
N VAL A 121 -2.71 19.41 7.85
CA VAL A 121 -3.06 18.01 7.54
C VAL A 121 -4.27 17.94 6.60
N ILE A 122 -5.35 18.67 6.91
CA ILE A 122 -6.54 18.75 6.05
C ILE A 122 -6.19 19.26 4.65
N ASN A 123 -5.33 20.29 4.55
CA ASN A 123 -4.92 20.85 3.27
C ASN A 123 -4.08 19.87 2.43
N VAL A 124 -3.20 19.07 3.06
CA VAL A 124 -2.42 18.05 2.35
C VAL A 124 -3.32 16.93 1.85
N ILE A 125 -4.25 16.42 2.68
CA ILE A 125 -5.23 15.41 2.26
C ILE A 125 -6.13 15.95 1.14
N ALA A 126 -6.56 17.22 1.22
CA ALA A 126 -7.34 17.88 0.19
C ALA A 126 -6.55 18.04 -1.12
N ASN A 127 -5.24 18.32 -1.04
CA ASN A 127 -4.37 18.36 -2.21
C ASN A 127 -4.33 17.00 -2.89
N MET A 128 -3.96 15.93 -2.17
CA MET A 128 -3.93 14.57 -2.71
C MET A 128 -5.27 14.13 -3.29
N THR A 129 -6.37 14.39 -2.59
CA THR A 129 -7.73 14.08 -3.06
C THR A 129 -8.01 14.76 -4.42
N ARG A 130 -7.73 16.07 -4.53
CA ARG A 130 -7.95 16.82 -5.77
C ARG A 130 -7.01 16.38 -6.89
N THR A 131 -5.76 16.07 -6.59
CA THR A 131 -4.81 15.53 -7.57
C THR A 131 -5.33 14.23 -8.14
N ILE A 132 -5.78 13.29 -7.30
CA ILE A 132 -6.37 12.01 -7.75
C ILE A 132 -7.60 12.26 -8.64
N GLN A 133 -8.50 13.17 -8.24
CA GLN A 133 -9.67 13.55 -9.03
C GLN A 133 -9.31 14.15 -10.41
N GLN A 134 -8.23 14.94 -10.49
CA GLN A 134 -7.76 15.52 -11.75
C GLN A 134 -7.20 14.46 -12.71
N PHE A 135 -6.47 13.47 -12.20
CA PHE A 135 -5.94 12.38 -13.02
C PHE A 135 -7.02 11.39 -13.44
N PHE A 136 -7.94 11.06 -12.52
CA PHE A 136 -8.93 9.99 -12.65
C PHE A 136 -10.37 10.47 -12.38
N PRO A 137 -10.91 11.41 -13.18
CA PRO A 137 -12.21 12.04 -12.91
C PRO A 137 -13.42 11.08 -13.02
N GLN A 138 -13.25 9.94 -13.67
CA GLN A 138 -14.32 8.96 -13.94
C GLN A 138 -14.17 7.65 -13.17
N ILE A 139 -13.08 7.48 -12.41
CA ILE A 139 -12.81 6.24 -11.69
C ILE A 139 -13.12 6.48 -10.21
N PRO A 140 -13.98 5.67 -9.58
CA PRO A 140 -14.24 5.78 -8.15
C PRO A 140 -12.99 5.42 -7.35
N VAL A 141 -12.78 6.14 -6.25
CA VAL A 141 -11.66 5.93 -5.33
C VAL A 141 -12.21 5.61 -3.96
N TYR A 142 -11.65 4.60 -3.30
CA TYR A 142 -12.04 4.18 -1.96
C TYR A 142 -10.86 4.40 -1.00
N PRO A 143 -10.86 5.52 -0.26
CA PRO A 143 -9.75 5.85 0.63
C PRO A 143 -9.90 5.22 2.01
N ALA A 144 -8.79 4.95 2.68
CA ALA A 144 -8.69 4.77 4.13
C ALA A 144 -7.75 5.86 4.71
N LEU A 145 -7.96 6.24 5.97
CA LEU A 145 -7.04 7.15 6.67
C LEU A 145 -5.80 6.39 7.13
N GLY A 146 -4.63 6.99 7.00
CA GLY A 146 -3.38 6.52 7.62
C GLY A 146 -3.00 7.30 8.88
N ASN A 147 -2.00 6.82 9.62
CA ASN A 147 -1.69 7.36 10.95
C ASN A 147 -1.12 8.79 10.90
N HIS A 148 -0.55 9.21 9.77
CA HIS A 148 -0.14 10.60 9.51
C HIS A 148 -1.28 11.51 9.06
N ASP A 149 -2.44 10.96 8.67
CA ASP A 149 -3.63 11.74 8.27
C ASP A 149 -4.40 12.33 9.47
N TYR A 150 -3.71 12.61 10.59
CA TYR A 150 -4.27 13.25 11.78
C TYR A 150 -3.24 14.17 12.46
N TRP A 151 -3.73 15.14 13.24
CA TRP A 151 -2.86 16.00 14.05
C TRP A 151 -3.32 16.06 15.52
N PRO A 152 -2.41 15.82 16.49
CA PRO A 152 -1.06 15.27 16.30
C PRO A 152 -1.11 13.87 15.64
N GLN A 153 -0.08 13.50 14.88
CA GLN A 153 -0.01 12.20 14.21
C GLN A 153 -0.27 11.04 15.18
N ASP A 154 -0.84 9.95 14.67
CA ASP A 154 -1.23 8.72 15.38
C ASP A 154 -2.42 8.85 16.35
N GLN A 155 -2.75 10.05 16.84
CA GLN A 155 -3.71 10.26 17.94
C GLN A 155 -5.19 10.28 17.48
N PHE A 156 -5.61 9.26 16.74
CA PHE A 156 -6.96 9.15 16.18
C PHE A 156 -8.02 8.97 17.28
N PRO A 157 -9.06 9.84 17.35
CA PRO A 157 -10.11 9.76 18.35
C PRO A 157 -11.21 8.77 17.97
N THR A 158 -12.03 8.39 18.97
CA THR A 158 -13.15 7.46 18.81
C THR A 158 -14.50 8.12 18.54
N SER A 159 -14.50 9.40 18.19
CA SER A 159 -15.70 10.20 17.91
C SER A 159 -15.47 11.18 16.76
N GLU A 160 -16.55 11.80 16.31
CA GLU A 160 -16.54 12.89 15.32
C GLU A 160 -15.49 13.96 15.68
N ASN A 161 -14.81 14.46 14.66
CA ASN A 161 -13.78 15.49 14.78
C ASN A 161 -13.60 16.22 13.43
N ALA A 162 -12.84 17.32 13.47
CA ALA A 162 -12.64 18.18 12.30
C ALA A 162 -12.02 17.47 11.09
N ILE A 163 -11.14 16.50 11.30
CA ILE A 163 -10.48 15.76 10.21
C ILE A 163 -11.45 14.75 9.61
N TYR A 164 -12.16 13.96 10.42
CA TYR A 164 -13.19 13.04 9.93
C TYR A 164 -14.26 13.79 9.12
N ASP A 165 -14.70 14.95 9.61
CA ASP A 165 -15.63 15.82 8.88
C ASP A 165 -15.04 16.35 7.56
N ALA A 166 -13.78 16.74 7.55
CA ALA A 166 -13.12 17.25 6.35
C ALA A 166 -12.98 16.15 5.29
N VAL A 167 -12.50 14.97 5.65
CA VAL A 167 -12.33 13.86 4.69
C VAL A 167 -13.66 13.33 4.21
N ALA A 168 -14.69 13.27 5.06
CA ALA A 168 -16.02 12.89 4.64
C ALA A 168 -16.61 13.84 3.58
N LYS A 169 -16.37 15.16 3.72
CA LYS A 169 -16.75 16.15 2.69
C LYS A 169 -15.93 15.96 1.42
N LEU A 170 -14.61 15.84 1.53
CA LEU A 170 -13.69 15.67 0.40
C LEU A 170 -13.98 14.40 -0.42
N TRP A 171 -14.33 13.30 0.25
CA TRP A 171 -14.54 11.99 -0.36
C TRP A 171 -15.99 11.68 -0.67
N SER A 172 -16.93 12.55 -0.26
CA SER A 172 -18.36 12.41 -0.59
C SER A 172 -18.67 12.16 -2.08
N PRO A 173 -17.89 12.64 -3.07
CA PRO A 173 -18.14 12.29 -4.48
C PRO A 173 -17.95 10.79 -4.81
N TRP A 174 -17.22 10.03 -3.99
CA TRP A 174 -16.97 8.60 -4.18
C TRP A 174 -17.81 7.69 -3.28
N LEU A 175 -18.46 8.26 -2.27
CA LEU A 175 -19.12 7.53 -1.19
C LEU A 175 -20.62 7.77 -1.19
N ASN A 176 -21.40 6.76 -0.79
CA ASN A 176 -22.83 6.94 -0.56
C ASN A 176 -23.08 7.64 0.80
N PRO A 177 -24.30 8.18 1.05
CA PRO A 177 -24.58 8.90 2.30
C PRO A 177 -24.35 8.09 3.59
N ALA A 178 -24.57 6.76 3.57
CA ALA A 178 -24.34 5.90 4.74
C ALA A 178 -22.84 5.72 5.04
N ALA A 179 -22.01 5.60 4.00
CA ALA A 179 -20.57 5.56 4.10
C ALA A 179 -20.01 6.90 4.60
N VAL A 180 -20.53 8.03 4.09
CA VAL A 180 -20.17 9.37 4.59
C VAL A 180 -20.48 9.51 6.09
N ALA A 181 -21.67 9.09 6.53
CA ALA A 181 -22.08 9.21 7.93
C ALA A 181 -21.20 8.38 8.89
N THR A 182 -20.82 7.16 8.50
CA THR A 182 -19.93 6.30 9.31
C THR A 182 -18.49 6.83 9.32
N LEU A 183 -18.01 7.34 8.17
CA LEU A 183 -16.70 7.99 8.06
C LEU A 183 -16.59 9.21 8.98
N GLN A 184 -17.61 10.07 9.04
CA GLN A 184 -17.64 11.22 9.97
C GLN A 184 -17.56 10.77 11.43
N LYS A 185 -18.23 9.68 11.77
CA LYS A 185 -18.34 9.19 13.15
C LYS A 185 -17.06 8.55 13.68
N GLY A 186 -16.34 7.78 12.85
CA GLY A 186 -15.25 6.92 13.32
C GLY A 186 -14.08 6.72 12.37
N GLY A 187 -14.07 7.38 11.21
CA GLY A 187 -12.98 7.23 10.23
C GLY A 187 -13.06 5.93 9.40
N PHE A 188 -14.13 5.15 9.52
CA PHE A 188 -14.35 3.87 8.81
C PHE A 188 -15.70 3.85 8.12
N TYR A 189 -15.85 3.05 7.06
CA TYR A 189 -17.11 2.93 6.32
C TYR A 189 -17.18 1.64 5.50
N SER A 190 -18.37 1.31 4.99
CA SER A 190 -18.55 0.25 3.99
C SER A 190 -19.57 0.65 2.95
N LEU A 191 -19.43 0.10 1.75
CA LEU A 191 -20.38 0.29 0.65
C LEU A 191 -20.27 -0.84 -0.37
N VAL A 192 -21.39 -1.15 -1.03
CA VAL A 192 -21.41 -2.05 -2.18
C VAL A 192 -20.85 -1.29 -3.38
N ILE A 193 -19.73 -1.75 -3.92
CA ILE A 193 -19.01 -1.09 -5.02
C ILE A 193 -19.34 -1.71 -6.38
N LYS A 194 -19.73 -3.00 -6.38
CA LYS A 194 -20.27 -3.73 -7.54
C LYS A 194 -21.35 -4.71 -7.04
N PRO A 195 -22.28 -5.17 -7.89
CA PRO A 195 -23.28 -6.15 -7.48
C PRO A 195 -22.66 -7.42 -6.89
N GLY A 196 -22.77 -7.61 -5.57
CA GLY A 196 -22.15 -8.75 -4.87
C GLY A 196 -20.74 -8.49 -4.33
N LEU A 197 -20.17 -7.29 -4.49
CA LEU A 197 -18.89 -6.90 -3.88
C LEU A 197 -19.06 -5.67 -2.98
N ARG A 198 -18.77 -5.86 -1.69
CA ARG A 198 -18.66 -4.79 -0.71
C ARG A 198 -17.20 -4.43 -0.45
N LEU A 199 -16.91 -3.14 -0.40
CA LEU A 199 -15.65 -2.64 0.14
C LEU A 199 -15.87 -2.19 1.59
N LEU A 200 -14.93 -2.55 2.45
CA LEU A 200 -14.90 -2.20 3.86
C LEU A 200 -13.59 -1.46 4.15
N SER A 201 -13.68 -0.17 4.46
CA SER A 201 -12.54 0.66 4.84
C SER A 201 -12.46 0.80 6.35
N LEU A 202 -11.44 0.19 6.95
CA LEU A 202 -11.18 0.25 8.39
C LEU A 202 -10.29 1.44 8.76
N ASN A 203 -10.53 1.97 9.95
CA ASN A 203 -9.63 2.87 10.66
C ASN A 203 -8.78 2.07 11.66
N THR A 204 -7.76 1.37 11.16
CA THR A 204 -6.84 0.59 12.01
C THR A 204 -5.86 1.47 12.80
N ASN A 205 -5.83 2.78 12.56
CA ASN A 205 -5.06 3.75 13.36
C ASN A 205 -5.59 3.83 14.81
N LEU A 206 -6.85 3.47 15.04
CA LEU A 206 -7.41 3.30 16.39
C LEU A 206 -6.71 2.18 17.17
N TYR A 207 -6.11 1.22 16.47
CA TYR A 207 -5.43 0.07 17.07
C TYR A 207 -3.92 0.25 17.13
N TYR A 208 -3.37 1.27 16.46
CA TYR A 208 -1.94 1.50 16.33
C TYR A 208 -1.29 1.74 17.70
N SER A 209 -0.16 1.09 17.95
CA SER A 209 0.47 1.08 19.28
C SER A 209 0.77 2.48 19.86
N PRO A 210 1.20 3.47 19.06
CA PRO A 210 1.41 4.86 19.50
C PRO A 210 0.13 5.70 19.76
N ASN A 211 -1.06 5.20 19.45
CA ASN A 211 -2.30 5.97 19.65
C ASN A 211 -2.72 5.96 21.13
N GLU A 212 -2.33 6.96 21.90
CA GLU A 212 -2.62 7.04 23.33
C GLU A 212 -4.12 7.24 23.63
N VAL A 213 -4.91 7.71 22.66
CA VAL A 213 -6.35 7.97 22.83
C VAL A 213 -7.14 6.70 23.11
N THR A 214 -6.71 5.56 22.55
CA THR A 214 -7.45 4.30 22.61
C THR A 214 -6.94 3.33 23.68
N VAL A 215 -5.99 3.76 24.52
CA VAL A 215 -5.45 2.94 25.61
C VAL A 215 -6.59 2.48 26.54
N ASN A 216 -6.59 1.19 26.89
CA ASN A 216 -7.60 0.52 27.73
C ASN A 216 -9.04 0.47 27.16
N MET A 217 -9.26 0.80 25.88
CA MET A 217 -10.56 0.59 25.23
C MET A 217 -10.67 -0.82 24.65
N SER A 218 -11.78 -1.51 24.86
CA SER A 218 -12.01 -2.85 24.29
C SER A 218 -12.42 -2.80 22.81
N ASP A 219 -13.24 -1.82 22.43
CA ASP A 219 -13.70 -1.61 21.06
C ASP A 219 -13.73 -0.11 20.70
N PRO A 220 -12.55 0.48 20.37
CA PRO A 220 -12.46 1.87 19.96
C PRO A 220 -13.46 2.23 18.84
N ALA A 221 -14.29 3.25 19.09
CA ALA A 221 -15.37 3.70 18.20
C ALA A 221 -16.46 2.65 17.85
N GLY A 222 -16.50 1.51 18.55
CA GLY A 222 -17.43 0.40 18.23
C GLY A 222 -17.12 -0.30 16.91
N GLN A 223 -15.89 -0.16 16.40
CA GLN A 223 -15.51 -0.62 15.06
C GLN A 223 -15.47 -2.15 14.95
N PHE A 224 -15.12 -2.90 16.01
CA PHE A 224 -15.17 -4.37 15.99
C PHE A 224 -16.59 -4.90 15.95
N GLN A 225 -17.50 -4.30 16.73
CA GLN A 225 -18.91 -4.63 16.64
C GLN A 225 -19.45 -4.31 15.23
N TRP A 226 -19.22 -3.09 14.74
CA TRP A 226 -19.64 -2.67 13.40
C TRP A 226 -19.07 -3.54 12.28
N LEU A 227 -17.81 -3.96 12.39
CA LEU A 227 -17.15 -4.85 11.43
C LEU A 227 -17.85 -6.22 11.37
N GLN A 228 -18.11 -6.85 12.53
CA GLN A 228 -18.80 -8.13 12.58
C GLN A 228 -20.23 -8.04 12.03
N GLU A 229 -20.97 -6.98 12.38
CA GLU A 229 -22.31 -6.73 11.85
C GLU A 229 -22.28 -6.53 10.32
N THR A 230 -21.28 -5.81 9.80
CA THR A 230 -21.11 -5.57 8.35
C THR A 230 -20.75 -6.86 7.60
N LEU A 231 -19.85 -7.68 8.14
CA LEU A 231 -19.47 -8.96 7.54
C LEU A 231 -20.61 -9.97 7.58
N GLU A 232 -21.40 -9.98 8.66
CA GLU A 232 -22.61 -10.79 8.77
C GLU A 232 -23.67 -10.36 7.76
N LEU A 233 -23.86 -9.04 7.56
CA LEU A 233 -24.74 -8.53 6.52
C LEU A 233 -24.29 -8.99 5.11
N SER A 234 -23.00 -8.91 4.81
CA SER A 234 -22.45 -9.39 3.53
C SER A 234 -22.65 -10.89 3.36
N ARG A 235 -22.43 -11.70 4.40
CA ARG A 235 -22.74 -13.14 4.41
C ARG A 235 -24.19 -13.40 4.04
N GLN A 236 -25.13 -12.71 4.68
CA GLN A 236 -26.57 -12.87 4.45
C GLN A 236 -27.01 -12.39 3.05
N SER A 237 -26.32 -11.39 2.50
CA SER A 237 -26.57 -10.85 1.16
C SER A 237 -25.78 -11.57 0.06
N MET A 238 -25.05 -12.65 0.38
CA MET A 238 -24.20 -13.39 -0.55
C MET A 238 -23.17 -12.49 -1.26
N GLU A 239 -22.66 -11.48 -0.54
CA GLU A 239 -21.62 -10.58 -1.03
C GLU A 239 -20.23 -11.12 -0.67
N LYS A 240 -19.25 -10.80 -1.51
CA LYS A 240 -17.82 -10.85 -1.18
C LYS A 240 -17.36 -9.51 -0.61
N VAL A 241 -16.30 -9.56 0.19
CA VAL A 241 -15.76 -8.37 0.86
C VAL A 241 -14.28 -8.19 0.53
N TYR A 242 -13.93 -6.99 0.07
CA TYR A 242 -12.56 -6.48 0.11
C TYR A 242 -12.39 -5.56 1.31
N VAL A 243 -11.39 -5.85 2.14
CA VAL A 243 -11.03 -5.03 3.29
C VAL A 243 -9.85 -4.15 2.92
N ILE A 244 -9.98 -2.84 3.11
CA ILE A 244 -8.86 -1.90 3.01
C ILE A 244 -8.63 -1.27 4.38
N ALA A 245 -7.37 -1.07 4.75
CA ALA A 245 -7.00 -0.26 5.90
C ALA A 245 -5.57 0.26 5.73
N HIS A 246 -5.11 1.09 6.66
CA HIS A 246 -3.74 1.59 6.62
C HIS A 246 -2.78 0.64 7.37
N VAL A 247 -2.84 0.63 8.71
CA VAL A 247 -2.00 -0.22 9.56
C VAL A 247 -2.41 -1.69 9.42
N PRO A 248 -1.51 -2.59 9.00
CA PRO A 248 -1.82 -4.01 8.80
C PRO A 248 -1.93 -4.79 10.11
N ILE A 249 -2.74 -5.85 10.09
CA ILE A 249 -2.67 -6.93 11.09
C ILE A 249 -1.38 -7.73 10.92
N GLY A 250 -1.07 -8.59 11.88
CA GLY A 250 0.10 -9.46 11.89
C GLY A 250 1.35 -8.79 12.44
N TYR A 251 2.47 -9.50 12.28
CA TYR A 251 3.77 -9.10 12.80
C TYR A 251 4.58 -8.32 11.76
N LEU A 252 5.36 -7.34 12.22
CA LEU A 252 6.26 -6.57 11.37
C LEU A 252 7.38 -7.49 10.83
N PRO A 253 7.57 -7.59 9.51
CA PRO A 253 8.53 -8.53 8.91
C PRO A 253 10.00 -8.10 9.08
N PHE A 254 10.25 -7.00 9.78
CA PHE A 254 11.57 -6.45 10.10
C PHE A 254 11.79 -6.27 11.60
N ALA A 255 10.83 -6.63 12.45
CA ALA A 255 10.94 -6.52 13.90
C ALA A 255 10.39 -7.78 14.59
N LYS A 256 11.28 -8.48 15.30
CA LYS A 256 10.94 -9.73 16.00
C LYS A 256 9.90 -9.47 17.09
N ASN A 257 8.88 -10.34 17.19
CA ASN A 257 7.84 -10.31 18.22
C ASN A 257 7.10 -8.96 18.33
N THR A 258 7.01 -8.20 17.24
CA THR A 258 6.39 -6.87 17.23
C THR A 258 5.27 -6.81 16.20
N THR A 259 4.05 -6.51 16.64
CA THR A 259 2.92 -6.13 15.78
C THR A 259 2.89 -4.61 15.61
N ALA A 260 2.34 -4.09 14.50
CA ALA A 260 2.19 -2.64 14.32
C ALA A 260 1.12 -2.08 15.28
N MET A 261 -0.06 -2.72 15.28
CA MET A 261 -1.13 -2.46 16.25
C MET A 261 -0.88 -3.17 17.58
N ARG A 262 -1.58 -2.77 18.64
CA ARG A 262 -1.51 -3.46 19.94
C ARG A 262 -1.96 -4.91 19.79
N GLU A 263 -1.24 -5.82 20.46
CA GLU A 263 -1.42 -7.27 20.30
C GLU A 263 -2.88 -7.72 20.56
N ASN A 264 -3.56 -7.14 21.55
CA ASN A 264 -4.96 -7.47 21.84
C ASN A 264 -5.91 -7.15 20.67
N TYR A 265 -5.70 -6.05 19.95
CA TYR A 265 -6.48 -5.69 18.78
C TYR A 265 -6.12 -6.55 17.56
N ASN A 266 -4.83 -6.87 17.41
CA ASN A 266 -4.37 -7.81 16.39
C ASN A 266 -5.09 -9.16 16.53
N GLU A 267 -5.06 -9.76 17.72
CA GLU A 267 -5.75 -11.02 18.02
C GLU A 267 -7.25 -10.94 17.72
N GLN A 268 -7.89 -9.82 18.07
CA GLN A 268 -9.31 -9.63 17.83
C GLN A 268 -9.64 -9.54 16.33
N LEU A 269 -8.87 -8.80 15.54
CA LEU A 269 -9.06 -8.75 14.08
C LEU A 269 -8.77 -10.08 13.41
N VAL A 270 -7.66 -10.74 13.77
CA VAL A 270 -7.32 -12.07 13.26
C VAL A 270 -8.46 -13.06 13.52
N LYS A 271 -9.04 -13.04 14.73
CA LYS A 271 -10.21 -13.86 15.08
C LYS A 271 -11.44 -13.52 14.22
N ILE A 272 -11.75 -12.23 14.04
CA ILE A 272 -12.88 -11.80 13.21
C ILE A 272 -12.69 -12.27 11.77
N PHE A 273 -11.55 -11.97 11.14
CA PHE A 273 -11.31 -12.35 9.74
C PHE A 273 -11.27 -13.86 9.54
N ARG A 274 -10.78 -14.63 10.53
CA ARG A 274 -10.85 -16.10 10.48
C ARG A 274 -12.30 -16.59 10.45
N ASN A 275 -13.17 -16.00 11.27
CA ASN A 275 -14.60 -16.36 11.39
C ASN A 275 -15.47 -15.96 10.18
N TYR A 276 -14.99 -15.03 9.33
CA TYR A 276 -15.68 -14.53 8.15
C TYR A 276 -14.86 -14.74 6.87
N SER A 277 -13.93 -15.69 6.89
CA SER A 277 -12.97 -15.92 5.80
C SER A 277 -13.62 -16.43 4.51
N GLU A 278 -14.84 -16.95 4.58
CA GLU A 278 -15.65 -17.32 3.41
C GLU A 278 -16.23 -16.09 2.66
N VAL A 279 -16.36 -14.96 3.36
CA VAL A 279 -16.90 -13.69 2.86
C VAL A 279 -15.77 -12.77 2.40
N VAL A 280 -14.69 -12.67 3.19
CA VAL A 280 -13.55 -11.80 2.89
C VAL A 280 -12.71 -12.44 1.79
N GLU A 281 -12.60 -11.78 0.63
CA GLU A 281 -11.88 -12.30 -0.55
C GLU A 281 -10.45 -11.75 -0.64
N GLY A 282 -10.18 -10.60 -0.02
CA GLY A 282 -8.85 -9.99 0.01
C GLY A 282 -8.75 -8.84 1.01
N GLN A 283 -7.55 -8.65 1.57
CA GLN A 283 -7.25 -7.56 2.49
C GLN A 283 -6.03 -6.76 1.98
N PHE A 284 -6.14 -5.44 1.99
CA PHE A 284 -5.18 -4.53 1.37
C PHE A 284 -4.76 -3.43 2.34
N TYR A 285 -3.46 -3.37 2.63
CA TYR A 285 -2.87 -2.48 3.62
C TYR A 285 -1.71 -1.66 3.06
N GLY A 286 -1.29 -0.63 3.79
CA GLY A 286 -0.13 0.23 3.50
C GLY A 286 0.83 0.28 4.69
N HIS A 287 1.19 1.49 5.14
CA HIS A 287 1.89 1.80 6.39
C HIS A 287 3.35 1.39 6.46
N THR A 288 3.67 0.15 6.10
CA THR A 288 5.04 -0.37 6.27
C THR A 288 6.00 0.13 5.21
N HIS A 289 5.49 0.72 4.12
CA HIS A 289 6.22 1.10 2.90
C HIS A 289 6.92 -0.07 2.19
N ARG A 290 6.53 -1.32 2.48
CA ARG A 290 7.19 -2.51 1.95
C ARG A 290 6.20 -3.41 1.23
N ASP A 291 6.69 -4.07 0.18
CA ASP A 291 5.93 -5.08 -0.54
C ASP A 291 5.92 -6.38 0.27
N SER A 292 4.82 -6.67 0.94
CA SER A 292 4.70 -7.88 1.75
C SER A 292 3.38 -8.58 1.51
N ILE A 293 3.42 -9.90 1.65
CA ILE A 293 2.22 -10.74 1.68
C ILE A 293 2.07 -11.38 3.06
N MET A 294 0.83 -11.70 3.42
CA MET A 294 0.53 -12.55 4.57
C MET A 294 -0.59 -13.51 4.21
N VAL A 295 -0.58 -14.70 4.82
CA VAL A 295 -1.61 -15.71 4.61
C VAL A 295 -2.26 -16.00 5.96
N LEU A 296 -3.55 -15.69 6.08
CA LEU A 296 -4.32 -16.06 7.26
C LEU A 296 -4.69 -17.53 7.18
N LEU A 297 -4.29 -18.30 8.20
CA LEU A 297 -4.67 -19.69 8.38
C LEU A 297 -5.86 -19.82 9.35
N ASP A 298 -6.71 -20.81 9.11
CA ASP A 298 -7.72 -21.23 10.09
C ASP A 298 -7.10 -22.02 11.26
N GLN A 299 -7.94 -22.45 12.21
CA GLN A 299 -7.48 -23.20 13.38
C GLN A 299 -6.93 -24.59 13.03
N GLN A 300 -7.21 -25.11 11.83
CA GLN A 300 -6.73 -26.39 11.33
C GLN A 300 -5.48 -26.23 10.45
N GLY A 301 -4.98 -25.00 10.27
CA GLY A 301 -3.81 -24.70 9.43
C GLY A 301 -4.11 -24.62 7.93
N LYS A 302 -5.38 -24.58 7.52
CA LYS A 302 -5.76 -24.37 6.12
C LYS A 302 -5.68 -22.87 5.80
N PRO A 303 -5.12 -22.48 4.65
CA PRO A 303 -5.10 -21.07 4.25
C PRO A 303 -6.50 -20.62 3.83
N VAL A 304 -6.94 -19.49 4.38
CA VAL A 304 -8.31 -18.99 4.20
C VAL A 304 -8.41 -17.55 3.70
N ASN A 305 -7.37 -16.72 3.85
CA ASN A 305 -7.41 -15.32 3.43
C ASN A 305 -6.05 -14.82 2.93
N SER A 306 -6.06 -14.09 1.81
CA SER A 306 -4.88 -13.45 1.21
C SER A 306 -4.81 -12.00 1.66
N ILE A 307 -3.64 -11.58 2.14
CA ILE A 307 -3.42 -10.24 2.68
C ILE A 307 -2.19 -9.63 2.02
N PHE A 308 -2.33 -8.39 1.59
CA PHE A 308 -1.30 -7.69 0.83
C PHE A 308 -0.99 -6.35 1.47
N VAL A 309 0.29 -6.09 1.67
CA VAL A 309 0.81 -4.78 2.07
C VAL A 309 1.51 -4.20 0.84
N THR A 310 1.02 -3.08 0.35
CA THR A 310 1.61 -2.40 -0.81
C THR A 310 2.80 -1.54 -0.35
N PRO A 311 3.86 -1.42 -1.17
CA PRO A 311 4.90 -0.43 -0.90
C PRO A 311 4.38 1.00 -1.07
N ALA A 312 5.13 1.95 -0.53
CA ALA A 312 4.83 3.37 -0.58
C ALA A 312 5.24 4.02 -1.91
N VAL A 313 4.61 5.16 -2.23
CA VAL A 313 5.17 6.09 -3.22
C VAL A 313 6.36 6.84 -2.62
N THR A 314 6.31 7.22 -1.35
CA THR A 314 7.46 7.86 -0.69
C THR A 314 8.65 6.90 -0.60
N PRO A 315 9.88 7.37 -0.89
CA PRO A 315 11.10 6.58 -0.74
C PRO A 315 11.78 6.82 0.62
N ILE A 316 11.12 7.48 1.56
CA ILE A 316 11.75 7.89 2.82
C ILE A 316 12.22 6.67 3.63
N LYS A 317 13.44 6.77 4.14
CA LYS A 317 13.96 5.97 5.25
C LYS A 317 14.62 6.87 6.28
N SER A 318 14.69 6.40 7.51
CA SER A 318 15.53 7.02 8.54
C SER A 318 17.03 6.76 8.29
N GLN A 319 17.89 7.50 8.99
CA GLN A 319 19.34 7.29 8.94
C GLN A 319 19.76 5.90 9.44
N ILE A 320 19.02 5.35 10.41
CA ILE A 320 19.36 4.08 11.06
C ILE A 320 18.84 2.85 10.29
N GLU A 321 17.92 3.06 9.34
CA GLU A 321 17.39 1.98 8.52
C GLU A 321 18.40 1.57 7.43
N PRO A 322 18.70 0.26 7.32
CA PRO A 322 19.69 -0.25 6.38
C PRO A 322 19.25 -0.18 4.92
N PHE A 323 17.94 -0.06 4.66
CA PHE A 323 17.37 -0.02 3.32
C PHE A 323 16.12 0.88 3.29
N SER A 324 15.79 1.37 2.10
CA SER A 324 14.50 2.01 1.81
C SER A 324 13.67 1.12 0.88
N ASN A 325 12.61 1.69 0.31
CA ASN A 325 11.93 1.24 -0.89
C ASN A 325 12.17 2.23 -2.04
N ASN A 326 12.16 1.75 -3.28
CA ASN A 326 11.84 2.63 -4.39
C ASN A 326 10.34 3.00 -4.35
N PRO A 327 9.94 4.14 -4.96
CA PRO A 327 8.53 4.46 -5.16
C PRO A 327 7.79 3.35 -5.91
N GLY A 328 6.64 2.93 -5.39
CA GLY A 328 5.83 1.84 -5.96
C GLY A 328 4.35 2.18 -6.11
N VAL A 329 3.72 1.61 -7.14
CA VAL A 329 2.25 1.57 -7.30
C VAL A 329 1.83 0.19 -7.80
N ARG A 330 0.65 -0.31 -7.40
CA ARG A 330 0.25 -1.70 -7.66
C ARG A 330 -1.12 -1.80 -8.29
N ALA A 331 -1.25 -2.67 -9.28
CA ALA A 331 -2.55 -3.11 -9.78
C ALA A 331 -2.84 -4.56 -9.37
N TYR A 332 -4.11 -4.85 -9.10
CA TYR A 332 -4.61 -6.19 -8.87
C TYR A 332 -5.51 -6.61 -10.02
N LEU A 333 -5.44 -7.89 -10.38
CA LEU A 333 -6.35 -8.52 -11.34
C LEU A 333 -7.32 -9.41 -10.56
N TYR A 334 -8.58 -9.41 -10.96
CA TYR A 334 -9.61 -10.22 -10.30
C TYR A 334 -10.68 -10.72 -11.28
N GLN A 335 -11.39 -11.78 -10.88
CA GLN A 335 -12.52 -12.32 -11.63
C GLN A 335 -13.77 -11.47 -11.41
N PRO A 336 -14.46 -10.98 -12.46
CA PRO A 336 -15.59 -10.06 -12.32
C PRO A 336 -16.82 -10.64 -11.61
N ASP A 337 -17.00 -11.97 -11.65
CA ASP A 337 -18.19 -12.65 -11.12
C ASP A 337 -18.00 -13.15 -9.67
N SER A 338 -16.84 -13.75 -9.37
CA SER A 338 -16.52 -14.32 -8.06
C SER A 338 -15.75 -13.36 -7.15
N TYR A 339 -15.19 -12.29 -7.71
CA TYR A 339 -14.25 -11.38 -7.07
C TYR A 339 -12.93 -12.01 -6.62
N THR A 340 -12.65 -13.23 -7.07
CA THR A 340 -11.40 -13.90 -6.73
C THR A 340 -10.19 -13.20 -7.34
N LEU A 341 -9.17 -12.99 -6.51
CA LEU A 341 -7.92 -12.33 -6.89
C LEU A 341 -7.03 -13.26 -7.72
N LEU A 342 -6.63 -12.77 -8.90
CA LEU A 342 -5.88 -13.52 -9.89
C LEU A 342 -4.39 -13.19 -9.86
N ASP A 343 -4.03 -11.92 -9.76
CA ASP A 343 -2.62 -11.51 -9.87
C ASP A 343 -2.34 -10.13 -9.26
N ILE A 344 -1.05 -9.86 -9.06
CA ILE A 344 -0.49 -8.55 -8.71
C ILE A 344 0.47 -8.12 -9.81
N TRP A 345 0.27 -6.90 -10.30
CA TRP A 345 1.22 -6.21 -11.17
C TRP A 345 1.82 -5.06 -10.37
N GLN A 346 3.08 -5.22 -9.97
CA GLN A 346 3.82 -4.21 -9.22
C GLN A 346 4.61 -3.34 -10.19
N PHE A 347 4.47 -2.03 -10.05
CA PHE A 347 5.22 -1.04 -10.82
C PHE A 347 6.07 -0.21 -9.87
N TYR A 348 7.17 0.30 -10.39
CA TYR A 348 8.10 1.09 -9.59
C TYR A 348 8.84 2.14 -10.41
N LEU A 349 9.41 3.11 -9.70
CA LEU A 349 10.38 4.05 -10.23
C LEU A 349 11.74 3.74 -9.61
N ASN A 350 12.75 3.43 -10.41
CA ASN A 350 14.11 3.43 -9.91
C ASN A 350 14.51 4.89 -9.63
N LEU A 351 14.47 5.30 -8.36
CA LEU A 351 14.65 6.71 -7.97
C LEU A 351 16.03 7.24 -8.36
N THR A 352 17.07 6.41 -8.23
CA THR A 352 18.46 6.78 -8.57
C THR A 352 18.58 7.05 -10.08
N GLU A 353 18.06 6.14 -10.91
CA GLU A 353 18.04 6.29 -12.37
C GLU A 353 17.20 7.50 -12.79
N ALA A 354 16.04 7.71 -12.16
CA ALA A 354 15.15 8.82 -12.48
C ALA A 354 15.75 10.19 -12.17
N ASN A 355 16.45 10.32 -11.04
CA ASN A 355 17.16 11.55 -10.67
C ASN A 355 18.36 11.81 -11.59
N LEU A 356 19.14 10.77 -11.92
CA LEU A 356 20.28 10.88 -12.84
C LEU A 356 19.86 11.28 -14.26
N GLU A 357 18.79 10.68 -14.79
CA GLU A 357 18.27 10.96 -16.13
C GLU A 357 17.34 12.19 -16.19
N GLN A 358 16.96 12.74 -15.03
CA GLN A 358 15.91 13.76 -14.89
C GLN A 358 14.60 13.39 -15.59
N ARG A 359 14.23 12.09 -15.54
CA ARG A 359 13.04 11.56 -16.20
C ARG A 359 12.42 10.43 -15.38
N SER A 360 11.11 10.48 -15.17
CA SER A 360 10.38 9.44 -14.43
C SER A 360 10.16 8.18 -15.27
N GLY A 361 11.18 7.31 -15.34
CA GLY A 361 11.13 6.02 -16.02
C GLY A 361 10.39 4.91 -15.25
N TRP A 362 9.12 5.16 -14.87
CA TRP A 362 8.28 4.14 -14.22
C TRP A 362 8.15 2.89 -15.10
N LYS A 363 8.27 1.71 -14.50
CA LYS A 363 8.24 0.43 -15.20
C LYS A 363 7.63 -0.68 -14.34
N LEU A 364 7.20 -1.75 -15.00
CA LEU A 364 6.78 -2.98 -14.34
C LEU A 364 7.98 -3.58 -13.59
N GLU A 365 7.83 -3.81 -12.29
CA GLU A 365 8.81 -4.53 -11.49
C GLU A 365 8.61 -6.03 -11.67
N TYR A 366 7.39 -6.52 -11.42
CA TYR A 366 7.05 -7.93 -11.58
C TYR A 366 5.54 -8.15 -11.77
N ILE A 367 5.22 -9.31 -12.34
CA ILE A 367 3.89 -9.95 -12.32
C ILE A 367 4.02 -11.11 -11.33
N MET A 368 3.17 -11.18 -10.31
CA MET A 368 3.40 -12.07 -9.17
C MET A 368 3.37 -13.54 -9.56
N THR A 369 2.35 -13.95 -10.31
CA THR A 369 2.21 -15.33 -10.79
C THR A 369 3.42 -15.78 -11.62
N GLU A 370 3.88 -14.95 -12.56
CA GLU A 370 5.06 -15.21 -13.39
C GLU A 370 6.35 -15.24 -12.55
N ALA A 371 6.53 -14.26 -11.66
CA ALA A 371 7.75 -14.08 -10.89
C ALA A 371 7.99 -15.26 -9.92
N PHE A 372 6.93 -15.83 -9.36
CA PHE A 372 7.01 -16.88 -8.35
C PHE A 372 6.56 -18.26 -8.84
N GLY A 373 6.02 -18.38 -10.05
CA GLY A 373 5.51 -19.64 -10.58
C GLY A 373 4.38 -20.19 -9.70
N ILE A 374 3.36 -19.35 -9.47
CA ILE A 374 2.11 -19.69 -8.80
C ILE A 374 0.93 -19.40 -9.72
N ASP A 375 -0.18 -20.12 -9.54
CA ASP A 375 -1.31 -20.05 -10.47
C ASP A 375 -2.16 -18.79 -10.30
N ASP A 376 -2.27 -18.30 -9.07
CA ASP A 376 -2.99 -17.09 -8.69
C ASP A 376 -2.44 -16.53 -7.36
N ILE A 377 -3.11 -15.53 -6.80
CA ILE A 377 -2.79 -14.94 -5.49
C ILE A 377 -3.83 -15.32 -4.42
N GLN A 378 -4.52 -16.45 -4.58
CA GLN A 378 -5.44 -16.98 -3.58
C GLN A 378 -4.69 -17.60 -2.40
N PRO A 379 -5.36 -17.82 -1.24
CA PRO A 379 -4.69 -18.24 -0.01
C PRO A 379 -3.88 -19.54 -0.18
N GLY A 380 -4.38 -20.49 -0.98
CA GLY A 380 -3.68 -21.75 -1.26
C GLY A 380 -2.34 -21.54 -1.98
N SER A 381 -2.36 -20.78 -3.08
CA SER A 381 -1.16 -20.45 -3.88
C SER A 381 -0.13 -19.64 -3.08
N LEU A 382 -0.61 -18.67 -2.29
CA LEU A 382 0.27 -17.88 -1.42
C LEU A 382 0.87 -18.72 -0.29
N GLN A 383 0.11 -19.65 0.30
CA GLN A 383 0.65 -20.56 1.32
C GLN A 383 1.72 -21.47 0.71
N GLU A 384 1.51 -21.98 -0.50
CA GLU A 384 2.53 -22.76 -1.20
C GLU A 384 3.79 -21.94 -1.43
N LEU A 385 3.65 -20.69 -1.88
CA LEU A 385 4.78 -19.77 -2.04
C LEU A 385 5.51 -19.54 -0.70
N ALA A 386 4.78 -19.27 0.37
CA ALA A 386 5.35 -19.04 1.69
C ALA A 386 6.13 -20.28 2.20
N LEU A 387 5.60 -21.49 1.98
CA LEU A 387 6.34 -22.73 2.28
C LEU A 387 7.62 -22.89 1.45
N ARG A 388 7.64 -22.39 0.20
CA ARG A 388 8.88 -22.37 -0.60
C ARG A 388 9.92 -21.42 0.01
N PHE A 389 9.53 -20.38 0.74
CA PHE A 389 10.47 -19.48 1.41
C PHE A 389 11.22 -20.16 2.55
N GLU A 390 10.59 -21.09 3.25
CA GLU A 390 11.19 -21.81 4.39
C GLU A 390 12.44 -22.60 4.00
N LYS A 391 12.54 -23.06 2.75
CA LYS A 391 13.66 -23.88 2.26
C LYS A 391 15.01 -23.18 2.47
N PRO A 392 16.07 -23.90 2.89
CA PRO A 392 17.43 -23.37 2.89
C PRO A 392 17.79 -22.85 1.48
N GLN A 393 18.41 -21.67 1.39
CA GLN A 393 18.82 -21.03 0.12
C GLN A 393 17.69 -20.89 -0.93
N SER A 394 16.48 -20.57 -0.46
CA SER A 394 15.31 -20.36 -1.32
C SER A 394 15.47 -19.15 -2.24
N LYS A 395 15.68 -19.41 -3.54
CA LYS A 395 15.66 -18.37 -4.58
C LYS A 395 14.34 -17.59 -4.63
N ALA A 396 13.24 -18.23 -4.27
CA ALA A 396 11.94 -17.57 -4.18
C ALA A 396 11.95 -16.53 -3.06
N PHE A 397 12.55 -16.87 -1.91
CA PHE A 397 12.70 -15.91 -0.81
C PHE A 397 13.67 -14.77 -1.16
N ASP A 398 14.79 -15.05 -1.81
CA ASP A 398 15.73 -14.00 -2.24
C ASP A 398 15.06 -12.99 -3.18
N LYS A 399 14.23 -13.47 -4.12
CA LYS A 399 13.42 -12.63 -4.99
C LYS A 399 12.37 -11.84 -4.19
N TYR A 400 11.64 -12.50 -3.29
CA TYR A 400 10.66 -11.85 -2.42
C TYR A 400 11.29 -10.73 -1.60
N PHE A 401 12.47 -10.95 -1.02
CA PHE A 401 13.16 -9.93 -0.23
C PHE A 401 13.68 -8.76 -1.08
N SER A 402 14.07 -9.00 -2.34
CA SER A 402 14.37 -7.91 -3.28
C SER A 402 13.12 -7.05 -3.55
N ASN A 403 11.99 -7.69 -3.81
CA ASN A 403 10.72 -7.02 -4.08
C ASN A 403 10.18 -6.30 -2.83
N PHE A 404 10.44 -6.83 -1.63
CA PHE A 404 10.07 -6.22 -0.35
C PHE A 404 10.56 -4.76 -0.22
N MET A 405 11.72 -4.46 -0.82
CA MET A 405 12.31 -3.12 -0.90
C MET A 405 12.07 -2.45 -2.26
N VAL A 406 11.16 -2.96 -3.07
CA VAL A 406 10.85 -2.48 -4.43
C VAL A 406 12.12 -2.37 -5.28
N SER A 407 12.96 -3.41 -5.22
CA SER A 407 14.24 -3.47 -5.94
C SER A 407 15.20 -2.32 -5.64
N TYR A 408 15.07 -1.67 -4.48
CA TYR A 408 16.00 -0.64 -3.98
C TYR A 408 17.44 -1.15 -3.95
N ASN A 409 17.64 -2.38 -3.46
CA ASN A 409 18.94 -3.02 -3.42
C ASN A 409 18.83 -4.51 -3.74
N ILE A 410 19.02 -4.85 -5.02
CA ILE A 410 18.98 -6.23 -5.54
C ILE A 410 20.10 -7.14 -5.00
N SER A 411 21.15 -6.55 -4.42
CA SER A 411 22.29 -7.28 -3.84
C SER A 411 22.09 -7.59 -2.36
N ALA A 412 21.07 -7.00 -1.72
CA ALA A 412 20.77 -7.27 -0.32
C ALA A 412 20.42 -8.75 -0.11
N ARG A 413 20.89 -9.29 1.02
CA ARG A 413 20.63 -10.67 1.44
C ARG A 413 19.99 -10.65 2.81
N CYS A 414 19.01 -11.53 3.00
CA CYS A 414 18.30 -11.72 4.25
C CYS A 414 18.46 -13.18 4.66
N GLU A 415 19.36 -13.43 5.60
CA GLU A 415 19.70 -14.76 6.10
C GLU A 415 19.54 -14.81 7.63
N GLY A 416 19.59 -16.02 8.20
CA GLY A 416 19.46 -16.23 9.65
C GLY A 416 18.20 -15.58 10.23
N ASP A 417 18.38 -14.77 11.27
CA ASP A 417 17.28 -14.10 11.98
C ASP A 417 16.42 -13.21 11.07
N CYS A 418 17.02 -12.52 10.09
CA CYS A 418 16.26 -11.70 9.13
C CYS A 418 15.23 -12.55 8.40
N LYS A 419 15.67 -13.68 7.86
CA LYS A 419 14.80 -14.61 7.12
C LYS A 419 13.74 -15.21 8.03
N THR A 420 14.11 -15.58 9.25
CA THR A 420 13.18 -16.14 10.24
C THR A 420 12.06 -15.16 10.55
N VAL A 421 12.36 -13.88 10.82
CA VAL A 421 11.34 -12.86 11.12
C VAL A 421 10.43 -12.64 9.91
N GLN A 422 10.99 -12.49 8.70
CA GLN A 422 10.23 -12.33 7.46
C GLN A 422 9.28 -13.51 7.22
N VAL A 423 9.79 -14.74 7.22
CA VAL A 423 9.00 -15.95 6.92
C VAL A 423 7.93 -16.20 7.97
N CYS A 424 8.23 -15.98 9.27
CA CYS A 424 7.22 -16.12 10.31
C CYS A 424 6.11 -15.07 10.19
N ALA A 425 6.43 -13.83 9.82
CA ALA A 425 5.44 -12.78 9.61
C ALA A 425 4.51 -13.05 8.40
N VAL A 426 5.01 -13.74 7.35
CA VAL A 426 4.17 -14.14 6.21
C VAL A 426 3.12 -15.19 6.60
N HIS A 427 3.50 -16.17 7.43
CA HIS A 427 2.63 -17.30 7.77
C HIS A 427 1.72 -17.09 8.98
N TYR A 428 2.18 -16.33 9.98
CA TYR A 428 1.61 -16.41 11.32
C TYR A 428 1.29 -15.01 11.86
N LEU A 429 0.00 -14.76 11.97
CA LEU A 429 -0.54 -13.43 12.29
C LEU A 429 -1.02 -13.31 13.73
N ASP A 430 -1.18 -14.43 14.43
CA ASP A 430 -1.49 -14.47 15.87
C ASP A 430 -0.25 -14.83 16.70
N ARG A 431 -0.28 -14.44 17.97
CA ARG A 431 0.84 -14.56 18.90
C ARG A 431 1.32 -15.99 19.09
N GLU A 432 0.37 -16.91 19.27
CA GLU A 432 0.71 -18.30 19.56
C GLU A 432 1.50 -18.92 18.41
N SER A 433 0.96 -18.82 17.19
CA SER A 433 1.58 -19.42 16.02
C SER A 433 2.89 -18.70 15.61
N TYR A 434 2.94 -17.37 15.72
CA TYR A 434 4.17 -16.62 15.43
C TYR A 434 5.30 -16.97 16.40
N SER A 435 5.02 -17.01 17.71
CA SER A 435 6.02 -17.36 18.72
C SER A 435 6.57 -18.78 18.51
N GLN A 436 5.69 -19.73 18.20
CA GLN A 436 6.10 -21.11 17.87
C GLN A 436 7.00 -21.17 16.63
N CYS A 437 6.70 -20.37 15.59
CA CYS A 437 7.51 -20.29 14.38
C CYS A 437 8.93 -19.77 14.67
N ILE A 438 9.01 -18.71 15.48
CA ILE A 438 10.27 -18.09 15.91
C ILE A 438 11.11 -19.03 16.77
N ASP A 439 10.49 -19.75 17.70
CA ASP A 439 11.18 -20.68 18.60
C ASP A 439 11.68 -21.93 17.89
N LYS A 440 10.94 -22.43 16.90
CA LYS A 440 11.35 -23.58 16.08
C LYS A 440 12.62 -23.26 15.29
N ARG A 441 12.68 -22.09 14.65
CA ARG A 441 13.79 -21.66 13.78
C ARG A 441 15.02 -21.14 14.52
N GLN A 442 14.95 -20.91 15.82
CA GLN A 442 16.13 -20.63 16.65
C GLN A 442 16.89 -21.90 17.05
N LYS A 443 16.26 -23.07 16.90
CA LYS A 443 16.85 -24.37 17.25
C LYS A 443 17.48 -25.08 16.05
N ASP A 444 17.17 -24.61 14.84
CA ASP A 444 17.74 -25.05 13.56
C ASP A 444 18.95 -24.18 13.20
#